data_AF-A0A7W4DT47-F1
#
_entry.id   AF-A0A7W4DT47-F1
#
_cell.length_a   1.000
_cell.length_b   1.000
_cell.length_c   1.000
_cell.angle_alpha   90.00
_cell.angle_beta   90.00
_cell.angle_gamma   90.00
#
_symmetry.space_group_name_H-M   'P 1'
#
loop_
_entity.id
_entity.type
_entity.pdbx_description
1 polymer ?
#
loop_
_entity_poly.entity_id
_entity_poly.type
_entity_poly.pdbx_seq_one_letter_code
_entity_poly.pdbx_strand_id
1 'polypeptide(L)'
;MNQKRIEELEAKQLALQEEMEPKRNACIEALNKFIECEGDENNLSFAVDFYKNYQSSLRESINRLTDESTEKGFRDTHHLEELFKAYGATTLFSEKFKEESDFLMDLIKYLRDTLGVVSTAGPTGEIAPYSKILNIIEARYSKVLSEQSEMVIDRMNVEAEIYEEKSKPSRDELEHLQDKLNYCDLKLDYCSEEHNNHTEKRAAANEELDKTNLALNQLIDEEKSVTEALAKLQKK
;
A
#
# COMPACT_ATOMS: atom_id res chain seq x y z
N MET A 1 56.34 54.92 -36.28
CA MET A 1 54.98 55.31 -35.84
C MET A 1 54.11 54.09 -35.47
N ASN A 2 54.38 52.89 -36.00
CA ASN A 2 53.59 51.68 -35.67
C ASN A 2 53.88 51.05 -34.30
N GLN A 3 55.10 51.18 -33.76
CA GLN A 3 55.52 50.52 -32.51
C GLN A 3 54.59 50.82 -31.32
N LYS A 4 54.30 52.11 -31.09
CA LYS A 4 53.43 52.55 -29.99
C LYS A 4 52.01 52.00 -30.10
N ARG A 5 51.50 51.81 -31.32
CA ARG A 5 50.16 51.28 -31.57
C ARG A 5 50.08 49.75 -31.45
N ILE A 6 51.20 49.07 -31.65
CA ILE A 6 51.33 47.62 -31.36
C ILE A 6 51.31 47.42 -29.85
N GLU A 7 52.11 48.17 -29.08
CA GLU A 7 52.14 48.11 -27.62
C GLU A 7 50.77 48.39 -26.97
N GLU A 8 50.03 49.39 -27.48
CA GLU A 8 48.67 49.70 -27.02
C GLU A 8 47.68 48.54 -27.27
N LEU A 9 47.78 47.87 -28.42
CA LEU A 9 46.90 46.74 -28.76
C LEU A 9 47.28 45.46 -28.01
N GLU A 10 48.57 45.23 -27.75
CA GLU A 10 49.04 44.11 -26.92
C GLU A 10 48.59 44.27 -25.46
N ALA A 11 48.69 45.48 -24.90
CA ALA A 11 48.16 45.78 -23.57
C ALA A 11 46.63 45.59 -23.51
N LYS A 12 45.91 45.99 -24.57
CA LYS A 12 44.46 45.79 -24.68
C LYS A 12 44.09 44.30 -24.79
N GLN A 13 44.86 43.51 -25.55
CA GLN A 13 44.64 42.07 -25.66
C GLN A 13 44.83 41.37 -24.30
N LEU A 14 45.88 41.73 -23.56
CA LEU A 14 46.13 41.18 -22.23
C LEU A 14 44.98 41.51 -21.27
N ALA A 15 44.51 42.76 -21.24
CA ALA A 15 43.39 43.17 -20.39
C ALA A 15 42.08 42.42 -20.73
N LEU A 16 41.79 42.22 -22.01
CA LEU A 16 40.62 41.43 -22.45
C LEU A 16 40.73 39.96 -22.02
N GLN A 17 41.94 39.39 -22.07
CA GLN A 17 42.17 38.01 -21.61
C GLN A 17 42.01 37.87 -20.09
N GLU A 18 42.47 38.85 -19.31
CA GLU A 18 42.26 38.89 -17.86
C GLU A 18 40.77 39.06 -17.49
N GLU A 19 40.01 39.84 -18.25
CA GLU A 19 38.58 40.05 -18.03
C GLU A 19 37.71 38.85 -18.47
N MET A 20 38.18 38.02 -19.41
CA MET A 20 37.45 36.85 -19.89
C MET A 20 37.27 35.76 -18.83
N GLU A 21 38.26 35.52 -17.96
CA GLU A 21 38.21 34.43 -16.99
C GLU A 21 37.07 34.56 -15.96
N PRO A 22 36.85 35.71 -15.29
CA PRO A 22 35.69 35.87 -14.40
C PRO A 22 34.35 35.77 -15.17
N LYS A 23 34.30 36.15 -16.45
CA LYS A 23 33.08 36.00 -17.27
C LYS A 23 32.80 34.55 -17.64
N ARG A 24 33.83 33.76 -17.93
CA ARG A 24 33.71 32.30 -18.12
C ARG A 24 33.16 31.62 -16.87
N ASN A 25 33.69 31.98 -15.70
CA ASN A 25 33.21 31.43 -14.43
C ASN A 25 31.73 31.80 -14.19
N ALA A 26 31.33 33.05 -14.46
CA ALA A 26 29.92 33.46 -14.36
C ALA A 26 29.01 32.69 -15.32
N CYS A 27 29.44 32.42 -16.56
CA CYS A 27 28.71 31.56 -17.50
C CYS A 27 28.54 30.13 -16.97
N ILE A 28 29.60 29.54 -16.40
CA ILE A 28 29.56 28.18 -15.84
C ILE A 28 28.61 28.12 -14.64
N GLU A 29 28.66 29.11 -13.74
CA GLU A 29 27.75 29.20 -12.59
C GLU A 29 26.29 29.35 -13.04
N ALA A 30 26.01 30.22 -14.01
CA ALA A 30 24.66 30.39 -14.56
C ALA A 30 24.16 29.10 -15.25
N LEU A 31 25.03 28.40 -15.96
CA LEU A 31 24.70 27.12 -16.59
C LEU A 31 24.37 26.05 -15.54
N ASN A 32 25.16 25.96 -14.46
CA ASN A 32 24.90 25.00 -13.38
C ASN A 32 23.55 25.27 -12.71
N LYS A 33 23.22 26.54 -12.40
CA LYS A 33 21.90 26.91 -11.86
C LYS A 33 20.75 26.49 -12.79
N PHE A 34 20.93 26.68 -14.10
CA PHE A 34 19.92 26.26 -15.08
C PHE A 34 19.76 24.74 -15.12
N ILE A 35 20.87 23.98 -15.11
CA ILE A 35 20.85 22.51 -15.07
C ILE A 35 20.16 21.99 -13.80
N GLU A 36 20.42 22.60 -12.64
CA GLU A 36 19.74 22.26 -11.39
C GLU A 36 18.22 22.43 -11.51
N CYS A 37 17.76 23.53 -12.11
CA CYS A 37 16.33 23.77 -12.35
C CYS A 37 15.70 22.70 -13.25
N GLU A 38 16.39 22.24 -14.31
CA GLU A 38 15.92 21.13 -15.16
C GLU A 38 15.87 19.81 -14.39
N GLY A 39 16.84 19.56 -13.51
CA GLY A 39 16.88 18.37 -12.66
C GLY A 39 15.68 18.30 -11.73
N ASP A 40 15.36 19.40 -11.07
CA ASP A 40 14.21 19.49 -10.16
C ASP A 40 12.87 19.30 -10.90
N GLU A 41 12.73 19.91 -12.08
CA GLU A 41 11.52 19.76 -12.91
C GLU A 41 11.32 18.31 -13.37
N ASN A 42 12.39 17.60 -13.73
CA ASN A 42 12.30 16.18 -14.08
C ASN A 42 11.86 15.32 -12.89
N ASN A 43 12.38 15.60 -11.69
CA ASN A 43 11.97 14.91 -10.46
C ASN A 43 10.48 15.17 -10.14
N LEU A 44 10.03 16.40 -10.34
CA LEU A 44 8.64 16.80 -10.14
C LEU A 44 7.70 16.09 -11.12
N SER A 45 8.08 16.03 -12.40
CA SER A 45 7.36 15.31 -13.44
C SER A 45 7.19 13.83 -13.10
N PHE A 46 8.28 13.18 -12.65
CA PHE A 46 8.22 11.79 -12.19
C PHE A 46 7.26 11.61 -10.99
N ALA A 47 7.27 12.54 -10.04
CA ALA A 47 6.36 12.49 -8.90
C ALA A 47 4.89 12.62 -9.34
N VAL A 48 4.58 13.53 -10.28
CA VAL A 48 3.24 13.68 -10.85
C VAL A 48 2.76 12.38 -11.48
N ASP A 49 3.58 11.75 -12.31
CA ASP A 49 3.22 10.50 -12.98
C ASP A 49 2.99 9.37 -11.96
N PHE A 50 3.85 9.27 -10.94
CA PHE A 50 3.68 8.31 -9.85
C PHE A 50 2.33 8.51 -9.15
N TYR A 51 2.01 9.73 -8.70
CA TYR A 51 0.77 9.99 -7.97
C TYR A 51 -0.48 9.84 -8.84
N LYS A 52 -0.44 10.20 -10.13
CA LYS A 52 -1.55 9.95 -11.07
C LYS A 52 -1.83 8.47 -11.25
N ASN A 53 -0.79 7.67 -11.46
CA ASN A 53 -0.95 6.23 -11.61
C ASN A 53 -1.47 5.60 -10.32
N TYR A 54 -0.92 6.00 -9.18
CA TYR A 54 -1.36 5.50 -7.88
C TYR A 54 -2.82 5.90 -7.56
N GLN A 55 -3.21 7.14 -7.85
CA GLN A 55 -4.59 7.63 -7.74
C GLN A 55 -5.56 6.79 -8.59
N SER A 56 -5.17 6.44 -9.83
CA SER A 56 -5.96 5.58 -10.71
C SER A 56 -6.19 4.19 -10.10
N SER A 57 -5.14 3.55 -9.60
CA SER A 57 -5.25 2.23 -8.94
C SER A 57 -6.06 2.27 -7.64
N LEU A 58 -5.98 3.37 -6.89
CA LEU A 58 -6.80 3.57 -5.69
C LEU A 58 -8.28 3.69 -6.05
N ARG A 59 -8.62 4.46 -7.10
CA ARG A 59 -10.02 4.57 -7.59
C ARG A 59 -10.57 3.23 -8.05
N GLU A 60 -9.79 2.45 -8.77
CA GLU A 60 -10.19 1.09 -9.17
C GLU A 60 -10.47 0.20 -7.95
N SER A 61 -9.59 0.24 -6.94
CA SER A 61 -9.75 -0.54 -5.71
C SER A 61 -10.98 -0.11 -4.90
N ILE A 62 -11.22 1.19 -4.79
CA ILE A 62 -12.40 1.77 -4.13
C ILE A 62 -13.67 1.34 -4.86
N ASN A 63 -13.70 1.44 -6.19
CA ASN A 63 -14.85 1.03 -6.99
C ASN A 63 -15.16 -0.46 -6.79
N ARG A 64 -14.13 -1.33 -6.86
CA ARG A 64 -14.29 -2.76 -6.63
C ARG A 64 -14.89 -3.07 -5.25
N LEU A 65 -14.34 -2.48 -4.18
CA LEU A 65 -14.88 -2.67 -2.83
C LEU A 65 -16.29 -2.11 -2.69
N THR A 66 -16.60 -1.01 -3.35
CA THR A 66 -17.94 -0.40 -3.35
C THR A 66 -18.95 -1.32 -4.04
N ASP A 67 -18.59 -1.87 -5.21
CA ASP A 67 -19.42 -2.83 -5.95
C ASP A 67 -19.66 -4.10 -5.11
N GLU A 68 -18.60 -4.68 -4.53
CA GLU A 68 -18.70 -5.84 -3.63
C GLU A 68 -19.57 -5.54 -2.40
N SER A 69 -19.46 -4.33 -1.83
CA SER A 69 -20.27 -3.92 -0.67
C SER A 69 -21.73 -3.68 -1.03
N THR A 70 -22.02 -3.32 -2.27
CA THR A 70 -23.39 -3.15 -2.76
C THR A 70 -24.08 -4.50 -2.91
N GLU A 71 -23.34 -5.52 -3.33
CA GLU A 71 -23.85 -6.89 -3.45
C GLU A 71 -23.99 -7.60 -2.09
N LYS A 72 -22.95 -7.54 -1.26
CA LYS A 72 -22.85 -8.38 -0.04
C LYS A 72 -23.04 -7.62 1.27
N GLY A 73 -23.12 -6.29 1.23
CA GLY A 73 -22.99 -5.44 2.40
C GLY A 73 -21.56 -5.34 2.90
N PHE A 74 -21.33 -4.44 3.85
CA PHE A 74 -20.07 -4.41 4.59
C PHE A 74 -20.08 -5.45 5.71
N ARG A 75 -18.88 -5.93 6.05
CA ARG A 75 -18.66 -6.76 7.22
C ARG A 75 -19.12 -6.04 8.49
N ASP A 76 -19.96 -6.70 9.26
CA ASP A 76 -20.35 -6.32 10.61
C ASP A 76 -19.42 -7.01 11.62
N THR A 77 -18.52 -6.22 12.21
CA THR A 77 -17.54 -6.71 13.17
C THR A 77 -18.18 -7.19 14.48
N HIS A 78 -19.29 -6.59 14.90
CA HIS A 78 -20.00 -7.00 16.09
C HIS A 78 -20.73 -8.33 15.86
N HIS A 79 -21.40 -8.46 14.73
CA HIS A 79 -22.03 -9.72 14.35
C HIS A 79 -21.02 -10.86 14.26
N LEU A 80 -19.86 -10.61 13.64
CA LEU A 80 -18.78 -11.59 13.55
C LEU A 80 -18.24 -12.01 14.93
N GLU A 81 -18.15 -11.09 15.88
CA GLU A 81 -17.77 -11.39 17.27
C GLU A 81 -18.78 -12.32 17.95
N GLU A 82 -20.09 -12.04 17.78
CA GLU A 82 -21.15 -12.89 18.33
C GLU A 82 -21.16 -14.29 17.69
N LEU A 83 -20.92 -14.39 16.38
CA LEU A 83 -20.76 -15.67 15.70
C LEU A 83 -19.57 -16.47 16.26
N PHE A 84 -18.43 -15.83 16.55
CA PHE A 84 -17.31 -16.52 17.19
C PHE A 84 -17.63 -16.99 18.61
N LYS A 85 -18.39 -16.21 19.38
CA LYS A 85 -18.86 -16.64 20.72
C LYS A 85 -19.77 -17.86 20.61
N ALA A 86 -20.72 -17.85 19.67
CA ALA A 86 -21.60 -18.99 19.40
C ALA A 86 -20.80 -20.23 18.97
N TYR A 87 -19.84 -20.06 18.07
CA TYR A 87 -18.94 -21.13 17.65
C TYR A 87 -18.14 -21.72 18.82
N GLY A 88 -17.55 -20.87 19.66
CA GLY A 88 -16.86 -21.30 20.87
C GLY A 88 -17.76 -22.06 21.83
N ALA A 89 -19.01 -21.62 22.01
CA ALA A 89 -19.99 -22.32 22.82
C ALA A 89 -20.30 -23.72 22.28
N THR A 90 -20.58 -23.87 20.98
CA THR A 90 -20.85 -25.19 20.37
C THR A 90 -19.67 -26.16 20.53
N THR A 91 -18.44 -25.65 20.46
CA THR A 91 -17.23 -26.46 20.66
C THR A 91 -17.15 -26.98 22.09
N LEU A 92 -17.36 -26.11 23.08
CA LEU A 92 -17.32 -26.48 24.50
C LEU A 92 -18.42 -27.46 24.88
N PHE A 93 -19.63 -27.31 24.34
CA PHE A 93 -20.70 -28.29 24.54
C PHE A 93 -20.40 -29.62 23.84
N SER A 94 -19.69 -29.59 22.69
CA SER A 94 -19.37 -30.82 21.94
C SER A 94 -18.42 -31.71 22.72
N GLU A 95 -17.50 -31.11 23.48
CA GLU A 95 -16.60 -31.83 24.37
C GLU A 95 -17.37 -32.50 25.51
N LYS A 96 -18.32 -31.79 26.13
CA LYS A 96 -19.17 -32.35 27.19
C LYS A 96 -20.03 -33.52 26.73
N PHE A 97 -20.66 -33.40 25.57
CA PHE A 97 -21.45 -34.51 25.02
C PHE A 97 -20.58 -35.71 24.66
N LYS A 98 -19.35 -35.48 24.18
CA LYS A 98 -18.40 -36.56 23.91
C LYS A 98 -18.05 -37.31 25.20
N GLU A 99 -17.67 -36.60 26.27
CA GLU A 99 -17.37 -37.20 27.58
C GLU A 99 -18.56 -38.02 28.13
N GLU A 100 -19.79 -37.47 28.07
CA GLU A 100 -20.99 -38.18 28.53
C GLU A 100 -21.28 -39.41 27.64
N SER A 101 -21.14 -39.29 26.32
CA SER A 101 -21.37 -40.38 25.39
C SER A 101 -20.37 -41.53 25.57
N ASP A 102 -19.08 -41.23 25.78
CA ASP A 102 -18.03 -42.22 26.02
C ASP A 102 -18.31 -42.96 27.34
N PHE A 103 -18.65 -42.22 28.40
CA PHE A 103 -19.00 -42.80 29.69
C PHE A 103 -20.23 -43.73 29.59
N LEU A 104 -21.30 -43.28 28.95
CA LEU A 104 -22.53 -44.07 28.79
C LEU A 104 -22.29 -45.31 27.94
N MET A 105 -21.51 -45.18 26.85
CA MET A 105 -21.13 -46.31 26.01
C MET A 105 -20.34 -47.37 26.79
N ASP A 106 -19.36 -46.95 27.58
CA ASP A 106 -18.55 -47.87 28.38
C ASP A 106 -19.38 -48.55 29.49
N LEU A 107 -20.31 -47.82 30.10
CA LEU A 107 -21.25 -48.39 31.06
C LEU A 107 -22.19 -49.42 30.41
N ILE A 108 -22.71 -49.14 29.21
CA ILE A 108 -23.52 -50.10 28.44
C ILE A 108 -22.72 -51.36 28.12
N LYS A 109 -21.47 -51.20 27.64
CA LYS A 109 -20.56 -52.34 27.37
C LYS A 109 -20.31 -53.15 28.63
N TYR A 110 -20.03 -52.52 29.76
CA TYR A 110 -19.80 -53.23 31.02
C TYR A 110 -21.03 -54.05 31.43
N LEU A 111 -22.23 -53.46 31.38
CA LEU A 111 -23.47 -54.14 31.74
C LEU A 111 -23.78 -55.32 30.80
N ARG A 112 -23.61 -55.15 29.49
CA ARG A 112 -23.90 -56.19 28.49
C ARG A 112 -22.81 -57.27 28.43
N ASP A 113 -21.56 -56.86 28.29
CA ASP A 113 -20.45 -57.76 27.91
C ASP A 113 -19.78 -58.40 29.13
N THR A 114 -19.71 -57.67 30.26
CA THR A 114 -19.08 -58.19 31.48
C THR A 114 -20.09 -58.84 32.41
N LEU A 115 -21.25 -58.20 32.63
CA LEU A 115 -22.27 -58.69 33.54
C LEU A 115 -23.36 -59.54 32.87
N GLY A 116 -23.37 -59.63 31.54
CA GLY A 116 -24.33 -60.45 30.79
C GLY A 116 -25.78 -59.97 30.90
N VAL A 117 -26.01 -58.69 31.20
CA VAL A 117 -27.36 -58.13 31.33
C VAL A 117 -27.99 -58.04 29.95
N VAL A 118 -29.08 -58.77 29.74
CA VAL A 118 -29.85 -58.76 28.49
C VAL A 118 -31.18 -58.07 28.72
N SER A 119 -31.61 -57.25 27.76
CA SER A 119 -32.94 -56.62 27.78
C SER A 119 -34.00 -57.61 27.28
N THR A 120 -34.28 -58.65 28.06
CA THR A 120 -35.35 -59.61 27.80
C THR A 120 -36.27 -59.72 29.00
N ALA A 121 -37.57 -59.88 28.74
CA ALA A 121 -38.53 -60.19 29.80
C ALA A 121 -38.20 -61.57 30.38
N GLY A 122 -38.24 -61.70 31.71
CA GLY A 122 -38.05 -62.98 32.37
C GLY A 122 -39.19 -63.97 32.06
N PRO A 123 -39.10 -65.23 32.53
CA PRO A 123 -40.10 -66.27 32.30
C PRO A 123 -41.52 -65.90 32.81
N THR A 124 -41.61 -64.92 33.71
CA THR A 124 -42.85 -64.39 34.30
C THR A 124 -43.41 -63.17 33.54
N GLY A 125 -42.74 -62.70 32.48
CA GLY A 125 -43.08 -61.46 31.76
C GLY A 125 -42.55 -60.18 32.43
N GLU A 126 -41.96 -60.27 33.64
CA GLU A 126 -41.37 -59.12 34.32
C GLU A 126 -39.93 -58.87 33.86
N ILE A 127 -39.62 -57.60 33.56
CA ILE A 127 -38.26 -57.16 33.21
C ILE A 127 -37.43 -57.13 34.50
N ALA A 128 -36.29 -57.84 34.50
CA ALA A 128 -35.37 -57.86 35.63
C ALA A 128 -34.85 -56.45 35.96
N PRO A 129 -34.56 -56.13 37.24
CA PRO A 129 -34.11 -54.79 37.64
C PRO A 129 -32.91 -54.27 36.85
N TYR A 130 -31.92 -55.13 36.57
CA TYR A 130 -30.74 -54.76 35.78
C TYR A 130 -31.08 -54.46 34.31
N SER A 131 -32.03 -55.17 33.72
CA SER A 131 -32.53 -54.90 32.37
C SER A 131 -33.29 -53.57 32.30
N LYS A 132 -34.00 -53.17 33.36
CA LYS A 132 -34.61 -51.82 33.46
C LYS A 132 -33.55 -50.72 33.51
N ILE A 133 -32.50 -50.92 34.30
CA ILE A 133 -31.38 -49.97 34.41
C ILE A 133 -30.67 -49.83 33.06
N LEU A 134 -30.38 -50.95 32.38
CA LEU A 134 -29.77 -50.95 31.05
C LEU A 134 -30.63 -50.16 30.04
N ASN A 135 -31.94 -50.36 30.01
CA ASN A 135 -32.84 -49.63 29.11
C ASN A 135 -32.85 -48.11 29.36
N ILE A 136 -32.75 -47.67 30.62
CA ILE A 136 -32.68 -46.24 30.97
C ILE A 136 -31.37 -45.63 30.47
N ILE A 137 -30.25 -46.34 30.66
CA ILE A 137 -28.93 -45.88 30.22
C ILE A 137 -28.86 -45.83 28.68
N GLU A 138 -29.38 -46.85 28.00
CA GLU A 138 -29.47 -46.88 26.54
C GLU A 138 -30.33 -45.76 25.98
N ALA A 139 -31.49 -45.48 26.60
CA ALA A 139 -32.32 -44.34 26.22
C ALA A 139 -31.61 -43.00 26.43
N ARG A 140 -30.85 -42.85 27.52
CA ARG A 140 -30.04 -41.64 27.77
C ARG A 140 -28.93 -41.50 26.73
N TYR A 141 -28.24 -42.59 26.39
CA TYR A 141 -27.20 -42.60 25.37
C TYR A 141 -27.74 -42.21 23.99
N SER A 142 -28.88 -42.78 23.57
CA SER A 142 -29.54 -42.40 22.32
C SER A 142 -29.93 -40.92 22.30
N LYS A 143 -30.42 -40.39 23.43
CA LYS A 143 -30.75 -38.96 23.54
C LYS A 143 -29.50 -38.07 23.41
N VAL A 144 -28.41 -38.41 24.11
CA VAL A 144 -27.13 -37.69 24.05
C VAL A 144 -26.58 -37.66 22.61
N LEU A 145 -26.63 -38.78 21.89
CA LEU A 145 -26.18 -38.83 20.48
C LEU A 145 -27.04 -37.95 19.55
N SER A 146 -28.35 -37.87 19.80
CA SER A 146 -29.26 -36.98 19.06
C SER A 146 -28.91 -35.52 19.30
N GLU A 147 -28.76 -35.12 20.57
CA GLU A 147 -28.39 -33.75 20.96
C GLU A 147 -27.01 -33.36 20.40
N GLN A 148 -26.05 -34.29 20.41
CA GLN A 148 -24.73 -34.10 19.82
C GLN A 148 -24.81 -33.89 18.30
N SER A 149 -25.68 -34.61 17.61
CA SER A 149 -25.86 -34.50 16.15
C SER A 149 -26.47 -33.16 15.75
N GLU A 150 -27.49 -32.70 16.48
CA GLU A 150 -28.09 -31.36 16.28
C GLU A 150 -27.06 -30.26 16.43
N MET A 151 -26.22 -30.35 17.45
CA MET A 151 -25.24 -29.32 17.74
C MET A 151 -24.06 -29.30 16.76
N VAL A 152 -23.73 -30.43 16.12
CA VAL A 152 -22.79 -30.46 14.98
C VAL A 152 -23.36 -29.68 13.79
N ILE A 153 -24.67 -29.81 13.52
CA ILE A 153 -25.34 -29.06 12.46
C ILE A 153 -25.33 -27.57 12.78
N ASP A 154 -25.67 -27.18 14.01
CA ASP A 154 -25.62 -25.78 14.44
C ASP A 154 -24.21 -25.19 14.29
N ARG A 155 -23.17 -25.95 14.67
CA ARG A 155 -21.78 -25.53 14.48
C ARG A 155 -21.45 -25.30 13.01
N MET A 156 -21.85 -26.21 12.12
CA MET A 156 -21.61 -26.07 10.68
C MET A 156 -22.30 -24.83 10.09
N ASN A 157 -23.52 -24.52 10.55
CA ASN A 157 -24.24 -23.32 10.14
C ASN A 157 -23.51 -22.05 10.59
N VAL A 158 -23.08 -22.00 11.85
CA VAL A 158 -22.30 -20.87 12.38
C VAL A 158 -20.96 -20.72 11.65
N GLU A 159 -20.28 -21.83 11.32
CA GLU A 159 -19.05 -21.79 10.50
C GLU A 159 -19.30 -21.19 9.11
N ALA A 160 -20.40 -21.56 8.47
CA ALA A 160 -20.78 -21.03 7.17
C ALA A 160 -21.09 -19.52 7.24
N GLU A 161 -21.83 -19.08 8.26
CA GLU A 161 -22.11 -17.65 8.50
C GLU A 161 -20.83 -16.85 8.79
N ILE A 162 -19.91 -17.39 9.59
CA ILE A 162 -18.59 -16.76 9.82
C ILE A 162 -17.82 -16.60 8.51
N TYR A 163 -17.85 -17.62 7.64
CA TYR A 163 -17.16 -17.57 6.35
C TYR A 163 -17.78 -16.50 5.44
N GLU A 164 -19.10 -16.47 5.34
CA GLU A 164 -19.83 -15.47 4.56
C GLU A 164 -19.54 -14.05 5.05
N GLU A 165 -19.64 -13.81 6.37
CA GLU A 165 -19.40 -12.51 6.98
C GLU A 165 -17.94 -12.05 6.78
N LYS A 166 -16.97 -12.96 6.90
CA LYS A 166 -15.55 -12.65 6.59
C LYS A 166 -15.31 -12.34 5.12
N SER A 167 -16.11 -12.90 4.22
CA SER A 167 -15.97 -12.64 2.78
C SER A 167 -16.46 -11.24 2.38
N LYS A 168 -17.19 -10.54 3.25
CA LYS A 168 -17.65 -9.18 3.02
C LYS A 168 -16.51 -8.16 3.12
N PRO A 169 -16.54 -7.09 2.30
CA PRO A 169 -15.56 -6.01 2.36
C PRO A 169 -15.60 -5.28 3.71
N SER A 170 -14.47 -4.71 4.10
CA SER A 170 -14.33 -3.93 5.33
C SER A 170 -14.57 -2.43 5.09
N ARG A 171 -15.31 -1.78 5.98
CA ARG A 171 -15.44 -0.30 5.97
C ARG A 171 -14.12 0.39 6.23
N ASP A 172 -13.34 -0.14 7.17
CA ASP A 172 -12.03 0.42 7.52
C ASP A 172 -11.06 0.37 6.33
N GLU A 173 -11.15 -0.67 5.49
CA GLU A 173 -10.34 -0.76 4.27
C GLU A 173 -10.74 0.30 3.26
N LEU A 174 -12.05 0.52 3.08
CA LEU A 174 -12.57 1.56 2.19
C LEU A 174 -12.15 2.96 2.65
N GLU A 175 -12.29 3.25 3.95
CA GLU A 175 -11.88 4.53 4.56
C GLU A 175 -10.38 4.77 4.37
N HIS A 176 -9.56 3.76 4.63
CA HIS A 176 -8.11 3.86 4.45
C HIS A 176 -7.70 4.11 2.98
N LEU A 177 -8.41 3.54 2.02
CA LEU A 177 -8.18 3.81 0.60
C LEU A 177 -8.63 5.22 0.20
N GLN A 178 -9.74 5.70 0.76
CA GLN A 178 -10.21 7.08 0.55
C GLN A 178 -9.20 8.10 1.11
N ASP A 179 -8.65 7.87 2.29
CA ASP A 179 -7.60 8.71 2.87
C ASP A 179 -6.34 8.77 1.99
N LYS A 180 -5.92 7.62 1.45
CA LYS A 180 -4.80 7.56 0.50
C LYS A 180 -5.11 8.31 -0.79
N LEU A 181 -6.35 8.23 -1.28
CA LEU A 181 -6.77 8.96 -2.47
C LEU A 181 -6.70 10.48 -2.23
N ASN A 182 -7.23 10.94 -1.09
CA ASN A 182 -7.15 12.34 -0.68
C ASN A 182 -5.70 12.83 -0.54
N TYR A 183 -4.81 11.98 -0.02
CA TYR A 183 -3.38 12.30 0.05
C TYR A 183 -2.74 12.44 -1.33
N CYS A 184 -3.10 11.59 -2.30
CA CYS A 184 -2.64 11.73 -3.68
C CYS A 184 -3.10 13.05 -4.29
N ASP A 185 -4.35 13.45 -4.04
CA ASP A 185 -4.89 14.73 -4.52
C ASP A 185 -4.07 15.91 -3.98
N LEU A 186 -3.83 15.93 -2.65
CA LEU A 186 -2.98 16.94 -2.01
C LEU A 186 -1.55 16.99 -2.59
N LYS A 187 -0.98 15.83 -2.93
CA LYS A 187 0.36 15.76 -3.52
C LYS A 187 0.39 16.25 -4.96
N LEU A 188 -0.65 15.98 -5.74
CA LEU A 188 -0.76 16.48 -7.10
C LEU A 188 -0.97 18.00 -7.12
N ASP A 189 -1.77 18.54 -6.21
CA ASP A 189 -1.95 19.98 -6.04
C ASP A 189 -0.62 20.66 -5.69
N TYR A 190 0.11 20.11 -4.71
CA TYR A 190 1.46 20.58 -4.38
C TYR A 190 2.41 20.54 -5.57
N CYS A 191 2.39 19.46 -6.36
CA CYS A 191 3.25 19.37 -7.54
C CYS A 191 2.88 20.42 -8.59
N SER A 192 1.59 20.74 -8.73
CA SER A 192 1.14 21.81 -9.63
C SER A 192 1.62 23.19 -9.18
N GLU A 193 1.62 23.47 -7.88
CA GLU A 193 2.16 24.72 -7.33
C GLU A 193 3.67 24.81 -7.55
N GLU A 194 4.40 23.74 -7.26
CA GLU A 194 5.85 23.71 -7.46
C GLU A 194 6.24 23.84 -8.93
N HIS A 195 5.47 23.27 -9.86
CA HIS A 195 5.74 23.40 -11.29
C HIS A 195 5.71 24.87 -11.75
N ASN A 196 4.75 25.65 -11.22
CA ASN A 196 4.68 27.09 -11.50
C ASN A 196 5.90 27.81 -10.92
N ASN A 197 6.30 27.49 -9.68
CA ASN A 197 7.49 28.05 -9.04
C ASN A 197 8.79 27.71 -9.82
N HIS A 198 8.92 26.46 -10.29
CA HIS A 198 10.06 26.01 -11.08
C HIS A 198 10.11 26.68 -12.45
N THR A 199 8.95 26.92 -13.08
CA THR A 199 8.87 27.64 -14.36
C THR A 199 9.42 29.06 -14.24
N GLU A 200 9.06 29.79 -13.16
CA GLU A 200 9.59 31.13 -12.91
C GLU A 200 11.11 31.11 -12.65
N LYS A 201 11.59 30.19 -11.80
CA LYS A 201 13.02 30.03 -11.52
C LYS A 201 13.83 29.68 -12.77
N ARG A 202 13.30 28.78 -13.61
CA ARG A 202 13.91 28.37 -14.88
C ARG A 202 14.01 29.54 -15.84
N ALA A 203 12.97 30.36 -15.96
CA ALA A 203 12.98 31.55 -16.81
C ALA A 203 14.05 32.55 -16.35
N ALA A 204 14.15 32.79 -15.04
CA ALA A 204 15.18 33.67 -14.46
C ALA A 204 16.61 33.11 -14.67
N ALA A 205 16.82 31.81 -14.47
CA ALA A 205 18.11 31.16 -14.70
C ALA A 205 18.52 31.19 -16.18
N ASN A 206 17.57 31.00 -17.09
CA ASN A 206 17.82 31.11 -18.53
C ASN A 206 18.19 32.55 -18.92
N GLU A 207 17.50 33.55 -18.38
CA GLU A 207 17.83 34.96 -18.63
C GLU A 207 19.23 35.33 -18.10
N GLU A 208 19.62 34.82 -16.93
CA GLU A 208 20.97 34.99 -16.37
C GLU A 208 22.04 34.32 -17.27
N LEU A 209 21.77 33.10 -17.75
CA LEU A 209 22.65 32.38 -18.66
C LEU A 209 22.82 33.11 -20.00
N ASP A 210 21.73 33.62 -20.58
CA ASP A 210 21.78 34.38 -21.84
C ASP A 210 22.57 35.68 -21.68
N LYS A 211 22.40 36.39 -20.56
CA LYS A 211 23.15 37.62 -20.26
C LYS A 211 24.64 37.36 -20.07
N THR A 212 25.00 36.33 -19.31
CA THR A 212 26.41 35.99 -19.07
C THR A 212 27.08 35.52 -20.36
N ASN A 213 26.42 34.67 -21.15
CA ASN A 213 26.90 34.22 -22.45
C ASN A 213 27.09 35.38 -23.44
N LEU A 214 26.14 36.32 -23.50
CA LEU A 214 26.27 37.50 -24.36
C LEU A 214 27.48 38.35 -23.97
N ALA A 215 27.67 38.61 -22.68
CA ALA A 215 28.81 39.38 -22.19
C ALA A 215 30.16 38.70 -22.49
N LEU A 216 30.24 37.37 -22.32
CA LEU A 216 31.44 36.61 -22.66
C LEU A 216 31.72 36.64 -24.17
N ASN A 217 30.69 36.45 -25.00
CA ASN A 217 30.83 36.47 -26.45
C ASN A 217 31.28 37.84 -26.98
N GLN A 218 30.78 38.94 -26.39
CA GLN A 218 31.22 40.30 -26.72
C GLN A 218 32.73 40.49 -26.47
N LEU A 219 33.25 39.99 -25.34
CA LEU A 219 34.69 40.04 -25.05
C LEU A 219 35.50 39.17 -26.01
N ILE A 220 35.01 37.97 -26.34
CA ILE A 220 35.67 37.08 -27.31
C ILE A 220 35.74 37.73 -28.69
N ASP A 221 34.67 38.38 -29.14
CA ASP A 221 34.64 39.04 -30.44
C ASP A 221 35.53 40.31 -30.47
N GLU A 222 35.59 41.04 -29.35
CA GLU A 222 36.52 42.16 -29.21
C GLU A 222 37.99 41.69 -29.21
N GLU A 223 38.32 40.60 -28.51
CA GLU A 223 39.67 40.02 -28.47
C GLU A 223 40.11 39.51 -29.84
N LYS A 224 39.22 38.87 -30.59
CA LYS A 224 39.46 38.49 -32.00
C LYS A 224 39.76 39.70 -32.87
N SER A 225 38.97 40.77 -32.74
CA SER A 225 39.16 42.00 -33.52
C SER A 225 40.52 42.67 -33.24
N VAL A 226 40.92 42.72 -31.96
CA VAL A 226 42.23 43.23 -31.54
C VAL A 226 43.36 42.36 -32.10
N THR A 227 43.20 41.03 -32.03
CA THR A 227 44.18 40.06 -32.55
C THR A 227 44.36 40.21 -34.06
N GLU A 228 43.27 40.37 -34.83
CA GLU A 228 43.34 40.63 -36.26
C GLU A 228 44.04 41.96 -36.60
N ALA A 229 43.78 43.01 -35.80
CA ALA A 229 44.41 44.31 -35.99
C ALA A 229 45.93 44.26 -35.71
N LEU A 230 46.34 43.55 -34.65
CA LEU A 230 47.74 43.26 -34.34
C LEU A 230 48.43 42.52 -35.49
N ALA A 231 47.81 41.43 -35.97
CA ALA A 231 48.36 40.64 -37.07
C ALA A 231 48.52 41.44 -38.37
N LYS A 232 47.62 42.39 -38.65
CA LYS A 232 47.72 43.30 -39.82
C LYS A 232 48.85 44.32 -39.66
N LEU A 233 49.12 44.79 -38.44
CA LEU A 233 50.18 45.76 -38.16
C LEU A 233 51.58 45.12 -38.13
N GLN A 234 51.68 43.87 -37.69
CA GLN A 234 52.94 43.12 -37.67
C GLN A 234 53.39 42.59 -39.05
N LYS A 235 52.46 42.50 -40.02
CA LYS A 235 52.75 42.13 -41.41
C LYS A 235 53.19 43.32 -42.30
N LYS A 236 53.14 44.55 -41.79
CA LYS A 236 53.51 45.79 -42.51
C LYS A 236 54.84 46.33 -42.02
#